data_AF-A0A7R9NWQ0-F1
#
_entry.id   AF-A0A7R9NWQ0-F1
#
_cell.length_a   1.000
_cell.length_b   1.000
_cell.length_c   1.000
_cell.angle_alpha   90.00
_cell.angle_beta   90.00
_cell.angle_gamma   90.00
#
_symmetry.space_group_name_H-M   'P 1'
#
loop_
_entity.id
_entity.type
_entity.pdbx_description
1 polymer ?
#
loop_
_entity_poly.entity_id
_entity_poly.type
_entity_poly.pdbx_seq_one_letter_code
_entity_poly.pdbx_strand_id
1 'polypeptide(L)'
;MRSPKQGLEEDALVIDINYLWMAPLSSPMLDFALKQFYIDYTFLENFGENMETKSVHRSEIIDNMLHFNYSKIDKGTHEDQHKLLAVMLNKSTNDHEACKIRFVVVSEPSEEDSYMQDCEEIGYATLDMVEVLNCVGNWANIDIAVINNNADMVGTLNINIGGIDTIKKVARELNILR
;
A
#
# COMPACT_ATOMS: atom_id res chain seq x y z
N MET A 1 -5.71 -16.63 -10.83
CA MET A 1 -5.90 -16.87 -9.39
C MET A 1 -4.59 -17.39 -8.84
N ARG A 2 -3.72 -16.54 -8.28
CA ARG A 2 -2.53 -17.03 -7.56
C ARG A 2 -3.00 -17.51 -6.19
N SER A 3 -2.62 -18.73 -5.83
CA SER A 3 -2.81 -19.32 -4.50
C SER A 3 -2.18 -18.40 -3.43
N PRO A 4 -2.71 -18.33 -2.20
CA PRO A 4 -1.99 -17.71 -1.10
C PRO A 4 -0.63 -18.38 -0.98
N LYS A 5 0.46 -17.59 -0.90
CA LYS A 5 1.81 -18.13 -0.65
C LYS A 5 1.74 -18.96 0.65
N GLN A 6 1.84 -20.28 0.54
CA GLN A 6 1.96 -21.16 1.69
C GLN A 6 3.35 -20.95 2.33
N GLY A 7 3.37 -20.72 3.64
CA GLY A 7 4.61 -20.60 4.42
C GLY A 7 5.12 -19.17 4.57
N LEU A 8 4.31 -18.29 5.18
CA LEU A 8 4.89 -17.14 5.88
C LEU A 8 5.75 -17.69 7.03
N GLU A 9 6.97 -17.16 7.19
CA GLU A 9 7.70 -17.34 8.44
C GLU A 9 6.79 -16.89 9.60
N GLU A 10 6.88 -17.56 10.75
CA GLU A 10 6.11 -17.19 11.94
C GLU A 10 6.31 -15.69 12.20
N ASP A 11 5.23 -14.93 12.40
CA ASP A 11 5.25 -13.47 12.59
C ASP A 11 5.67 -12.57 11.41
N ALA A 12 5.83 -13.09 10.18
CA ALA A 12 6.09 -12.25 9.02
C ALA A 12 4.85 -11.45 8.56
N LEU A 13 5.05 -10.16 8.28
CA LEU A 13 4.05 -9.28 7.69
C LEU A 13 4.35 -9.09 6.19
N VAL A 14 3.31 -9.14 5.38
CA VAL A 14 3.45 -9.04 3.92
C VAL A 14 2.47 -8.04 3.33
N ILE A 15 2.95 -7.21 2.43
CA ILE A 15 2.15 -6.33 1.60
C ILE A 15 2.42 -6.70 0.14
N ASP A 16 1.38 -7.16 -0.55
CA ASP A 16 1.39 -7.34 -2.00
C ASP A 16 0.61 -6.19 -2.65
N ILE A 17 1.24 -5.46 -3.56
CA ILE A 17 0.56 -4.43 -4.38
C ILE A 17 0.28 -5.09 -5.74
N ASN A 18 -1.00 -5.40 -5.98
CA ASN A 18 -1.39 -6.21 -7.13
C ASN A 18 -1.55 -5.35 -8.39
N TYR A 19 -2.50 -4.42 -8.35
CA TYR A 19 -2.81 -3.53 -9.46
C TYR A 19 -3.45 -2.23 -8.99
N LEU A 20 -3.31 -1.19 -9.80
CA LEU A 20 -4.10 0.04 -9.73
C LEU A 20 -5.09 0.03 -10.88
N TRP A 21 -6.39 0.03 -10.57
CA TRP A 21 -7.41 0.35 -11.55
C TRP A 21 -7.57 1.86 -11.63
N MET A 22 -7.42 2.44 -12.82
CA MET A 22 -7.57 3.87 -13.05
C MET A 22 -8.97 4.17 -13.58
N ALA A 23 -9.65 5.15 -13.01
CA ALA A 23 -10.98 5.54 -13.48
C ALA A 23 -10.88 6.12 -14.91
N PRO A 24 -11.63 5.63 -15.92
CA PRO A 24 -11.42 5.98 -17.34
C PRO A 24 -11.48 7.47 -17.70
N LEU A 25 -12.12 8.30 -16.87
CA LEU A 25 -12.28 9.74 -17.07
C LEU A 25 -11.59 10.58 -15.99
N SER A 26 -10.75 9.98 -15.14
CA SER A 26 -9.99 10.73 -14.15
C SER A 26 -8.89 11.57 -14.81
N SER A 27 -8.49 12.65 -14.15
CA SER A 27 -7.40 13.52 -14.64
C SER A 27 -6.15 12.74 -15.06
N PRO A 28 -5.69 11.70 -14.33
CA PRO A 28 -4.46 10.99 -14.69
C PRO A 28 -4.64 10.07 -15.90
N MET A 29 -5.87 9.66 -16.24
CA MET A 29 -6.17 8.91 -17.47
C MET A 29 -6.27 9.84 -18.69
N LEU A 30 -6.79 11.05 -18.49
CA LEU A 30 -6.92 12.05 -19.55
C LEU A 30 -5.61 12.79 -19.87
N ASP A 31 -4.65 12.79 -18.95
CA ASP A 31 -3.34 13.42 -19.17
C ASP A 31 -2.33 12.47 -19.82
N PHE A 32 -2.16 12.62 -21.14
CA PHE A 32 -1.21 11.83 -21.92
C PHE A 32 0.27 12.19 -21.68
N ALA A 33 0.58 13.25 -20.94
CA ALA A 33 1.95 13.55 -20.53
C ALA A 33 2.47 12.54 -19.51
N LEU A 34 1.61 12.01 -18.63
CA LEU A 34 1.98 11.01 -17.63
C LEU A 34 2.31 9.67 -18.31
N LYS A 35 3.58 9.24 -18.21
CA LYS A 35 4.09 8.07 -18.94
C LYS A 35 4.22 6.82 -18.10
N GLN A 36 4.56 6.94 -16.83
CA GLN A 36 4.85 5.80 -15.99
C GLN A 36 4.51 6.09 -14.54
N PHE A 37 4.07 5.05 -13.84
CA PHE A 37 3.50 5.17 -12.51
C PHE A 37 4.13 4.15 -11.57
N TYR A 38 4.38 4.55 -10.33
CA TYR A 38 4.74 3.65 -9.24
C TYR A 38 3.93 3.96 -7.97
N ILE A 39 4.01 3.05 -7.00
CA ILE A 39 3.39 3.21 -5.69
C ILE A 39 4.50 3.34 -4.65
N ASP A 40 4.51 4.45 -3.92
CA ASP A 40 5.34 4.66 -2.71
C ASP A 40 4.47 4.49 -1.46
N TYR A 41 5.04 3.93 -0.39
CA TYR A 41 4.33 3.82 0.89
C TYR A 41 5.32 3.76 2.06
N THR A 42 4.83 4.06 3.26
CA THR A 42 5.60 3.89 4.50
C THR A 42 4.94 2.82 5.35
N PHE A 43 5.73 1.90 5.89
CA PHE A 43 5.23 0.83 6.75
C PHE A 43 6.25 0.43 7.82
N LEU A 44 5.84 0.46 9.09
CA LEU A 44 6.70 0.14 10.24
C LEU A 44 8.04 0.91 10.21
N GLU A 45 7.96 2.23 10.03
CA GLU A 45 9.14 3.12 9.90
C GLU A 45 10.07 2.82 8.71
N ASN A 46 9.73 1.88 7.83
CA ASN A 46 10.41 1.71 6.56
C ASN A 46 9.84 2.69 5.53
N PHE A 47 10.72 3.39 4.81
CA PHE A 47 10.40 4.37 3.76
C PHE A 47 11.50 4.40 2.67
N GLY A 48 11.28 5.19 1.62
CA GLY A 48 12.25 5.42 0.53
C GLY A 48 12.28 4.30 -0.50
N GLU A 49 13.37 4.20 -1.27
CA GLU A 49 13.52 3.29 -2.44
C GLU A 49 13.18 1.81 -2.16
N ASN A 50 13.28 1.37 -0.91
CA ASN A 50 12.93 0.00 -0.54
C ASN A 50 11.42 -0.23 -0.37
N MET A 51 10.63 0.84 -0.37
CA MET A 51 9.19 0.88 -0.13
C MET A 51 8.42 1.49 -1.31
N GLU A 52 9.02 1.44 -2.49
CA GLU A 52 8.35 1.75 -3.74
C GLU A 52 8.26 0.52 -4.64
N THR A 53 7.25 0.50 -5.51
CA THR A 53 7.20 -0.46 -6.62
C THR A 53 8.14 -0.01 -7.73
N LYS A 54 8.49 -0.93 -8.62
CA LYS A 54 8.98 -0.50 -9.94
C LYS A 54 7.87 0.24 -10.68
N SER A 55 8.27 1.20 -11.49
CA SER A 55 7.33 1.89 -12.37
C SER A 55 6.79 0.97 -13.44
N VAL A 56 5.52 1.18 -13.76
CA VAL A 56 4.79 0.51 -14.83
C VAL A 56 4.41 1.57 -15.85
N HIS A 57 4.70 1.30 -17.12
CA HIS A 57 4.44 2.27 -18.17
C HIS A 57 2.96 2.30 -18.54
N ARG A 58 2.44 3.49 -18.88
CA ARG A 58 1.06 3.73 -19.30
C ARG A 58 0.63 2.83 -20.46
N SER A 59 1.56 2.50 -21.36
CA SER A 59 1.27 1.59 -22.48
C SER A 59 0.95 0.16 -22.05
N GLU A 60 1.23 -0.21 -20.80
CA GLU A 60 0.93 -1.51 -20.21
C GLU A 60 -0.46 -1.57 -19.58
N ILE A 61 -1.24 -0.48 -19.62
CA ILE A 61 -2.62 -0.46 -19.15
C ILE A 61 -3.47 -1.42 -19.98
N ILE A 62 -4.07 -2.40 -19.31
CA ILE A 62 -5.02 -3.35 -19.88
C ILE A 62 -6.31 -3.27 -19.05
N ASP A 63 -7.46 -3.06 -19.69
CA ASP A 63 -8.76 -2.90 -19.01
C ASP A 63 -8.76 -1.83 -17.89
N ASN A 64 -7.98 -0.75 -18.11
CA ASN A 64 -7.71 0.32 -17.15
C ASN A 64 -6.91 -0.09 -15.90
N MET A 65 -6.19 -1.21 -15.95
CA MET A 65 -5.36 -1.70 -14.84
C MET A 65 -3.88 -1.59 -15.15
N LEU A 66 -3.12 -1.04 -14.19
CA LEU A 66 -1.66 -1.13 -14.10
C LEU A 66 -1.30 -2.24 -13.13
N HIS A 67 -0.59 -3.27 -13.60
CA HIS A 67 -0.23 -4.43 -12.78
C HIS A 67 1.19 -4.34 -12.23
N PHE A 68 1.33 -4.06 -10.94
CA PHE A 68 2.65 -3.96 -10.28
C PHE A 68 3.22 -5.33 -9.91
N ASN A 69 2.36 -6.26 -9.46
CA ASN A 69 2.76 -7.59 -8.97
C ASN A 69 3.93 -7.54 -7.95
N TYR A 70 3.93 -6.51 -7.11
CA TYR A 70 4.97 -6.25 -6.13
C TYR A 70 4.65 -6.95 -4.81
N SER A 71 5.68 -7.37 -4.08
CA SER A 71 5.56 -8.07 -2.79
C SER A 71 6.68 -7.62 -1.86
N LYS A 72 6.32 -7.05 -0.72
CA LYS A 72 7.25 -6.72 0.36
C LYS A 72 6.96 -7.62 1.55
N ILE A 73 8.00 -8.31 1.99
CA ILE A 73 7.99 -9.09 3.23
C ILE A 73 8.84 -8.32 4.22
N ASP A 74 8.23 -7.91 5.33
CA ASP A 74 9.01 -7.35 6.42
C ASP A 74 9.48 -8.48 7.34
N LYS A 75 10.80 -8.67 7.40
CA LYS A 75 11.49 -9.76 8.11
C LYS A 75 12.32 -9.27 9.30
N GLY A 76 11.99 -8.11 9.87
CA GLY A 76 12.69 -7.57 11.04
C GLY A 76 12.75 -8.56 12.21
N THR A 77 13.54 -8.24 13.24
CA THR A 77 13.55 -9.05 14.46
C THR A 77 12.13 -9.06 15.03
N HIS A 78 11.66 -10.23 15.48
CA HIS A 78 10.30 -10.36 16.01
C HIS A 78 9.99 -9.32 17.10
N GLU A 79 10.99 -8.90 17.88
CA GLU A 79 10.78 -7.96 18.97
C GLU A 79 10.63 -6.50 18.52
N ASP A 80 11.43 -6.04 17.55
CA ASP A 80 11.37 -4.65 17.08
C ASP A 80 10.15 -4.41 16.19
N GLN A 81 9.84 -5.36 15.29
CA GLN A 81 8.60 -5.31 14.50
C GLN A 81 7.36 -5.31 15.38
N HIS A 82 7.35 -6.14 16.42
CA HIS A 82 6.25 -6.21 17.36
C HIS A 82 6.05 -4.89 18.11
N LYS A 83 7.15 -4.21 18.50
CA LYS A 83 7.08 -2.88 19.12
C LYS A 83 6.54 -1.83 18.14
N LEU A 84 7.04 -1.80 16.90
CA LEU A 84 6.59 -0.86 15.88
C LEU A 84 5.12 -1.08 15.53
N LEU A 85 4.71 -2.34 15.37
CA LEU A 85 3.32 -2.69 15.14
C LEU A 85 2.44 -2.35 16.35
N ALA A 86 2.94 -2.53 17.57
CA ALA A 86 2.24 -2.12 18.77
C ALA A 86 2.05 -0.60 18.82
N VAL A 87 3.09 0.18 18.50
CA VAL A 87 2.99 1.65 18.38
C VAL A 87 1.96 2.04 17.32
N MET A 88 2.02 1.41 16.15
CA MET A 88 1.10 1.64 15.04
C MET A 88 -0.35 1.35 15.42
N LEU A 89 -0.61 0.27 16.16
CA LEU A 89 -1.97 -0.14 16.55
C LEU A 89 -2.49 0.62 17.79
N ASN A 90 -1.61 1.19 18.62
CA ASN A 90 -2.00 1.75 19.91
C ASN A 90 -2.75 3.10 19.77
N LYS A 91 -4.08 3.02 19.70
CA LYS A 91 -5.02 4.15 19.66
C LYS A 91 -4.96 5.13 20.84
N SER A 92 -4.17 4.86 21.89
CA SER A 92 -4.01 5.80 23.01
C SER A 92 -3.13 7.01 22.66
N THR A 93 -2.38 6.94 21.56
CA THR A 93 -1.94 8.14 20.86
C THR A 93 -3.19 8.74 20.22
N ASN A 94 -3.51 10.02 20.46
CA ASN A 94 -4.62 10.72 19.78
C ASN A 94 -4.34 10.93 18.27
N ASP A 95 -3.53 10.07 17.68
CA ASP A 95 -3.03 10.14 16.32
C ASP A 95 -3.63 8.98 15.52
N HIS A 96 -4.83 9.22 15.00
CA HIS A 96 -5.50 8.30 14.09
C HIS A 96 -4.71 8.10 12.78
N GLU A 97 -3.73 8.95 12.48
CA GLU A 97 -2.85 8.78 11.32
C GLU A 97 -1.76 7.74 11.58
N ALA A 98 -1.37 7.53 12.84
CA ALA A 98 -0.37 6.53 13.20
C ALA A 98 -0.80 5.08 12.86
N CYS A 99 -2.10 4.79 12.83
CA CYS A 99 -2.63 3.47 12.47
C CYS A 99 -2.71 3.21 10.96
N LYS A 100 -2.40 4.20 10.12
CA LYS A 100 -2.70 4.15 8.69
C LYS A 100 -1.45 3.89 7.85
N ILE A 101 -1.62 3.06 6.82
CA ILE A 101 -0.66 2.97 5.71
C ILE A 101 -1.17 3.86 4.60
N ARG A 102 -0.37 4.85 4.18
CA ARG A 102 -0.64 5.69 3.02
C ARG A 102 0.17 5.19 1.83
N PHE A 103 -0.54 4.76 0.80
CA PHE A 103 0.01 4.40 -0.51
C PHE A 103 -0.17 5.59 -1.43
N VAL A 104 0.93 6.14 -1.93
CA VAL A 104 0.95 7.29 -2.83
C VAL A 104 1.17 6.79 -4.24
N VAL A 105 0.24 7.13 -5.14
CA VAL A 105 0.40 6.91 -6.58
C VAL A 105 1.23 8.06 -7.12
N VAL A 106 2.39 7.75 -7.69
CA VAL A 106 3.32 8.75 -8.22
C VAL A 106 3.49 8.52 -9.71
N SER A 107 3.44 9.60 -10.48
CA SER A 107 3.92 9.62 -11.86
C SER A 107 5.35 10.11 -11.86
N GLU A 108 6.27 9.36 -12.44
CA GLU A 108 7.65 9.83 -12.65
C GLU A 108 7.88 10.19 -14.12
N PRO A 109 8.74 11.18 -14.38
CA PRO A 109 9.18 11.49 -15.74
C PRO A 109 9.95 10.31 -16.34
N SER A 110 10.03 10.23 -17.68
CA SER A 110 10.95 9.28 -18.31
C SER A 110 12.41 9.66 -17.99
N GLU A 111 13.34 8.72 -18.18
CA GLU A 111 14.76 9.00 -17.97
C GLU A 111 15.23 10.21 -18.78
N GLU A 112 14.72 10.39 -20.01
CA GLU A 112 15.05 11.51 -20.89
C GLU A 112 14.43 12.84 -20.50
N ASP A 113 13.41 12.84 -19.63
CA ASP A 113 12.71 14.05 -19.17
C ASP A 113 13.02 14.37 -17.69
N SER A 114 13.73 13.48 -17.00
CA SER A 114 14.04 13.55 -15.55
C SER A 114 14.81 14.79 -15.11
N TYR A 115 15.47 15.51 -16.02
CA TYR A 115 16.17 16.77 -15.73
C TYR A 115 15.31 18.02 -15.97
N MET A 116 14.11 17.87 -16.55
CA MET A 116 13.16 18.97 -16.80
C MET A 116 11.88 18.87 -15.99
N GLN A 117 11.52 17.67 -15.53
CA GLN A 117 10.25 17.39 -14.85
C GLN A 117 10.55 16.65 -13.54
N ASP A 118 9.78 16.99 -12.50
CA ASP A 118 9.80 16.29 -11.21
C ASP A 118 8.70 15.23 -11.16
N CYS A 119 8.80 14.30 -10.21
CA CYS A 119 7.72 13.36 -9.92
C CYS A 119 6.45 14.10 -9.43
N GLU A 120 5.29 13.61 -9.84
CA GLU A 120 3.98 14.16 -9.47
C GLU A 120 3.18 13.16 -8.62
N GLU A 121 2.69 13.60 -7.46
CA GLU A 121 1.69 12.85 -6.69
C GLU A 121 0.33 12.91 -7.39
N ILE A 122 -0.13 11.75 -7.87
CA ILE A 122 -1.41 11.60 -8.55
C ILE A 122 -2.58 11.49 -7.57
N GLY A 123 -2.32 10.89 -6.42
CA GLY A 123 -3.27 10.71 -5.34
C GLY A 123 -2.80 9.63 -4.38
N TYR A 124 -3.62 9.33 -3.38
CA TYR A 124 -3.26 8.37 -2.35
C TYR A 124 -4.43 7.47 -1.95
N ALA A 125 -4.10 6.26 -1.55
CA ALA A 125 -4.97 5.30 -0.89
C ALA A 125 -4.53 5.14 0.57
N THR A 126 -5.49 4.98 1.47
CA THR A 126 -5.22 4.89 2.91
C THR A 126 -5.86 3.64 3.49
N LEU A 127 -5.04 2.77 4.09
CA LEU A 127 -5.50 1.60 4.82
C LEU A 127 -5.39 1.85 6.32
N ASP A 128 -6.49 1.74 7.06
CA ASP A 128 -6.45 1.68 8.52
C ASP A 128 -6.13 0.24 8.96
N MET A 129 -5.00 0.05 9.66
CA MET A 129 -4.60 -1.27 10.16
C MET A 129 -5.56 -1.84 11.19
N VAL A 130 -6.40 -1.01 11.81
CA VAL A 130 -7.48 -1.47 12.68
C VAL A 130 -8.58 -2.14 11.88
N GLU A 131 -8.85 -1.70 10.64
CA GLU A 131 -9.85 -2.35 9.77
C GLU A 131 -9.40 -3.76 9.38
N VAL A 132 -8.09 -3.96 9.20
CA VAL A 132 -7.47 -5.28 8.91
C VAL A 132 -7.74 -6.29 10.02
N LEU A 133 -7.90 -5.84 11.28
CA LEU A 133 -8.23 -6.72 12.41
C LEU A 133 -9.56 -7.45 12.23
N ASN A 134 -10.49 -6.88 11.45
CA ASN A 134 -11.81 -7.46 11.19
C ASN A 134 -11.78 -8.53 10.08
N CYS A 135 -10.69 -8.65 9.33
CA CYS A 135 -10.56 -9.64 8.27
C CYS A 135 -10.48 -11.07 8.83
N VAL A 136 -11.00 -12.05 8.08
CA VAL A 136 -10.95 -13.47 8.46
C VAL A 136 -9.75 -14.15 7.79
N GLY A 137 -9.01 -14.95 8.58
CA GLY A 137 -7.81 -15.63 8.12
C GLY A 137 -6.54 -14.78 8.27
N ASN A 138 -5.41 -15.35 7.85
CA ASN A 138 -4.08 -14.72 7.94
C ASN A 138 -3.75 -13.79 6.74
N TRP A 139 -4.66 -13.73 5.77
CA TRP A 139 -4.52 -12.93 4.55
C TRP A 139 -5.83 -12.23 4.21
N ALA A 140 -5.76 -11.03 3.67
CA ALA A 140 -6.91 -10.30 3.12
C ALA A 140 -6.55 -9.64 1.79
N ASN A 141 -7.48 -9.68 0.84
CA ASN A 141 -7.45 -8.88 -0.38
C ASN A 141 -8.34 -7.64 -0.17
N ILE A 142 -7.79 -6.46 -0.43
CA ILE A 142 -8.42 -5.18 -0.08
C ILE A 142 -8.35 -4.26 -1.29
N ASP A 143 -9.50 -3.68 -1.64
CA ASP A 143 -9.62 -2.59 -2.59
C ASP A 143 -9.73 -1.27 -1.84
N ILE A 144 -8.85 -0.32 -2.16
CA ILE A 144 -8.79 0.99 -1.49
C ILE A 144 -8.96 2.08 -2.56
N ALA A 145 -9.88 3.01 -2.34
CA ALA A 145 -10.06 4.14 -3.23
C ALA A 145 -8.80 5.03 -3.23
N VAL A 146 -8.33 5.42 -4.41
CA VAL A 146 -7.28 6.42 -4.58
C VAL A 146 -7.93 7.77 -4.77
N ILE A 147 -7.64 8.70 -3.86
CA ILE A 147 -8.19 10.06 -3.84
C ILE A 147 -7.07 11.05 -4.16
N ASN A 148 -7.33 12.01 -5.05
CA ASN A 148 -6.38 13.07 -5.36
C ASN A 148 -6.51 14.27 -4.40
N ASN A 149 -5.66 15.29 -4.60
CA ASN A 149 -5.68 16.52 -3.77
C ASN A 149 -6.98 17.34 -3.86
N ASN A 150 -7.80 17.11 -4.88
CA ASN A 150 -9.11 17.76 -5.04
C ASN A 150 -10.26 16.95 -4.40
N ALA A 151 -9.93 15.86 -3.68
CA ALA A 151 -10.88 14.90 -3.12
C ALA A 151 -11.67 14.09 -4.17
N ASP A 152 -11.19 14.02 -5.42
CA ASP A 152 -11.78 13.19 -6.46
C ASP A 152 -11.22 11.76 -6.40
N MET A 153 -12.09 10.77 -6.60
CA MET A 153 -11.66 9.38 -6.80
C MET A 153 -11.04 9.23 -8.19
N VAL A 154 -9.74 8.91 -8.24
CA VAL A 154 -8.99 8.74 -9.49
C VAL A 154 -8.74 7.28 -9.86
N GLY A 155 -8.94 6.36 -8.91
CA GLY A 155 -8.78 4.93 -9.13
C GLY A 155 -9.05 4.10 -7.88
N THR A 156 -8.70 2.82 -7.97
CA THR A 156 -8.77 1.84 -6.87
C THR A 156 -7.48 1.04 -6.85
N LEU A 157 -6.78 1.04 -5.71
CA LEU A 157 -5.60 0.22 -5.47
C LEU A 157 -6.02 -1.11 -4.86
N ASN A 158 -5.68 -2.22 -5.51
CA ASN A 158 -5.87 -3.57 -4.96
C ASN A 158 -4.57 -4.07 -4.33
N ILE A 159 -4.66 -4.47 -3.06
CA ILE A 159 -3.54 -5.03 -2.31
C ILE A 159 -3.93 -6.37 -1.66
N ASN A 160 -2.91 -7.17 -1.30
CA ASN A 160 -3.07 -8.18 -0.26
C ASN A 160 -2.25 -7.79 0.96
N ILE A 161 -2.79 -8.07 2.15
CA ILE A 161 -2.05 -8.03 3.40
C ILE A 161 -1.98 -9.43 4.02
N GLY A 162 -0.79 -9.85 4.41
CA GLY A 162 -0.50 -11.12 5.07
C GLY A 162 0.09 -10.91 6.46
N GLY A 163 -0.06 -11.91 7.33
CA GLY A 163 0.38 -11.82 8.73
C GLY A 163 -0.68 -11.24 9.67
N ILE A 164 -1.97 -11.30 9.28
CA ILE A 164 -3.09 -10.77 10.07
C ILE A 164 -3.18 -11.42 11.45
N ASP A 165 -2.82 -12.70 11.60
CA ASP A 165 -2.83 -13.36 12.90
C ASP A 165 -1.80 -12.74 13.87
N THR A 166 -0.66 -12.30 13.35
CA THR A 166 0.36 -11.56 14.11
C THR A 166 -0.15 -10.18 14.50
N ILE A 167 -0.79 -9.45 13.57
CA ILE A 167 -1.43 -8.16 13.86
C ILE A 167 -2.49 -8.32 14.98
N LYS A 168 -3.31 -9.38 14.92
CA LYS A 168 -4.31 -9.68 15.96
C LYS A 168 -3.68 -10.08 17.29
N LYS A 169 -2.56 -10.78 17.29
CA LYS A 169 -1.81 -11.12 18.51
C LYS A 169 -1.38 -9.85 19.23
N VAL A 170 -0.71 -8.93 18.54
CA VAL A 170 -0.30 -7.63 19.09
C VAL A 170 -1.50 -6.82 19.59
N ALA A 171 -2.58 -6.77 18.80
CA ALA A 171 -3.79 -6.05 19.18
C ALA A 171 -4.48 -6.60 20.44
N ARG A 172 -4.41 -7.92 20.71
CA ARG A 172 -4.93 -8.51 21.96
C ARG A 172 -4.07 -8.12 23.16
N GLU A 173 -2.75 -8.10 23.00
CA GLU A 173 -1.82 -7.65 24.06
C GLU A 173 -2.07 -6.19 24.45
N LEU A 174 -2.47 -5.36 23.48
CA LEU A 174 -2.88 -3.98 23.68
C LEU A 174 -4.34 -3.80 24.13
N ASN A 175 -5.12 -4.88 24.31
CA ASN A 175 -6.55 -4.86 24.63
C ASN A 175 -7.43 -4.10 23.61
N ILE A 176 -7.01 -4.04 22.34
CA ILE A 176 -7.76 -3.44 21.22
C ILE A 176 -8.81 -4.44 20.72
N LEU A 177 -8.43 -5.71 20.60
CA LEU A 177 -9.31 -6.84 20.31
C LEU A 177 -9.61 -7.60 21.60
N ARG A 178 -10.89 -7.87 21.86
CA ARG A 178 -11.36 -8.68 22.99
C ARG A 178 -11.65 -10.11 22.56
#